data_AF-A0A0D7EDS5-F1
#
_entry.id   AF-A0A0D7EDS5-F1
#
_cell.length_a   1.000
_cell.length_b   1.000
_cell.length_c   1.000
_cell.angle_alpha   90.00
_cell.angle_beta   90.00
_cell.angle_gamma   90.00
#
_symmetry.space_group_name_H-M   'P 1'
#
loop_
_entity.id
_entity.type
_entity.pdbx_description
1 polymer ?
#
loop_
_entity_poly.entity_id
_entity_poly.type
_entity_poly.pdbx_seq_one_letter_code
_entity_poly.pdbx_strand_id
1 'polypeptide(L)' 'MRIFDVECECGAEYRCAESASLPGQPGSFTCSSCGRVVETWDTASKRVYRCVLTPDRAYVPVPAPPAP' A
#
# COMPACT_ATOMS: atom_id res chain seq x y z
N MET A 1 -19.27 4.13 6.16
CA MET A 1 -18.09 3.29 5.91
C MET A 1 -17.60 3.59 4.51
N ARG A 2 -16.32 3.88 4.35
CA ARG A 2 -15.71 4.19 3.04
C ARG A 2 -14.68 3.11 2.73
N ILE A 3 -14.66 2.62 1.50
CA ILE A 3 -13.64 1.69 1.01
C ILE A 3 -12.94 2.37 -0.17
N PHE A 4 -11.62 2.31 -0.22
CA PHE A 4 -10.82 2.84 -1.31
C PHE A 4 -9.54 2.03 -1.47
N ASP A 5 -8.98 2.07 -2.66
CA ASP A 5 -7.71 1.41 -2.98
C ASP A 5 -6.56 2.41 -2.89
N VAL A 6 -5.41 1.91 -2.47
CA VAL A 6 -4.17 2.68 -2.31
C VAL A 6 -3.02 1.87 -2.89
N GLU A 7 -2.26 2.48 -3.79
CA GLU A 7 -1.10 1.88 -4.41
C GLU A 7 0.19 2.43 -3.77
N CYS A 8 1.15 1.54 -3.51
CA CYS A 8 2.49 1.91 -3.10
C CYS A 8 3.40 2.03 -4.32
N GLU A 9 4.39 2.92 -4.27
CA GLU A 9 5.40 3.10 -5.32
C GLU A 9 6.14 1.81 -5.73
N CYS A 10 6.15 0.79 -4.87
CA CYS A 10 6.74 -0.50 -5.22
C CYS A 10 5.87 -1.35 -6.17
N GLY A 11 4.64 -0.92 -6.47
CA GLY A 11 3.63 -1.68 -7.21
C GLY A 11 2.75 -2.57 -6.34
N ALA A 12 2.76 -2.40 -5.00
CA ALA A 12 1.84 -3.11 -4.12
C ALA A 12 0.50 -2.38 -4.03
N GLU A 13 -0.61 -3.11 -4.10
CA GLU A 13 -1.95 -2.56 -4.00
C GLU A 13 -2.62 -3.00 -2.69
N TYR A 14 -3.20 -2.03 -1.98
CA TYR A 14 -3.89 -2.23 -0.71
C TYR A 14 -5.31 -1.69 -0.79
N ARG A 15 -6.27 -2.47 -0.27
CA ARG A 15 -7.64 -2.03 -0.06
C ARG A 15 -7.81 -1.55 1.37
N CYS A 16 -8.14 -0.27 1.52
CA CYS A 16 -8.41 0.38 2.79
C CYS A 16 -9.92 0.40 3.08
N ALA A 17 -10.32 -0.02 4.27
CA ALA A 17 -11.64 0.19 4.81
C ALA A 17 -11.57 1.21 5.96
N GLU A 18 -12.20 2.36 5.78
CA GLU A 18 -12.34 3.41 6.79
C GLU A 18 -13.73 3.35 7.43
N SER A 19 -13.74 3.25 8.77
CA SER A 19 -14.93 3.39 9.57
C SER A 19 -15.16 4.85 9.95
N ALA A 20 -16.37 5.34 9.65
CA ALA A 20 -16.82 6.68 10.04
C ALA A 20 -17.40 6.71 11.47
N SER A 21 -17.73 5.55 12.03
CA SER A 21 -18.46 5.43 13.30
C SER A 21 -17.60 4.89 14.45
N LEU A 22 -16.44 4.31 14.13
CA LEU A 22 -15.49 3.84 15.14
C LEU A 22 -14.42 4.91 15.37
N PRO A 23 -14.20 5.33 16.63
CA PRO A 23 -13.09 6.22 16.95
C PRO A 23 -11.78 5.52 16.59
N GLY A 24 -10.99 6.21 15.78
CA GLY A 24 -9.61 5.84 15.43
C GLY A 24 -8.62 6.84 15.98
N GLN A 25 -7.37 6.72 15.53
CA GLN A 25 -6.31 7.67 15.82
C GLN A 25 -5.63 8.07 14.51
N PRO A 26 -5.06 9.28 14.44
CA PRO A 26 -4.11 9.65 13.40
C PRO A 26 -3.02 8.59 13.29
N GLY A 27 -2.58 8.31 12.08
CA GLY A 27 -1.61 7.27 11.86
C GLY A 27 -1.06 7.24 10.45
N SER A 28 -0.15 6.30 10.24
CA SER A 28 0.44 6.02 8.93
C SER A 28 0.40 4.54 8.66
N PHE A 29 0.17 4.17 7.40
CA PHE A 29 0.24 2.80 6.93
C PHE A 29 1.55 2.59 6.18
N THR A 30 2.28 1.54 6.57
CA THR A 30 3.54 1.15 5.95
C THR A 30 3.35 -0.08 5.07
N CYS A 31 3.89 -0.03 3.86
CA CYS A 31 3.84 -1.14 2.90
C CYS A 31 4.59 -2.35 3.46
N SER A 32 3.91 -3.49 3.53
CA SER A 32 4.50 -4.78 3.93
C SER A 32 5.52 -5.32 2.93
N SER A 33 5.52 -4.86 1.67
CA SER A 33 6.43 -5.33 0.62
C SER A 33 7.74 -4.55 0.57
N CYS A 34 7.70 -3.21 0.69
CA CYS A 34 8.89 -2.36 0.55
C CYS A 34 9.25 -1.55 1.80
N GLY A 35 8.42 -1.56 2.85
CA GLY A 35 8.67 -0.85 4.11
C GLY A 35 8.48 0.67 4.05
N ARG A 36 8.03 1.23 2.91
CA ARG A 36 7.74 2.67 2.81
C ARG A 36 6.37 3.03 3.33
N VAL A 37 6.21 4.25 3.82
CA VAL A 37 4.90 4.80 4.17
C VAL A 37 4.11 5.00 2.89
N VAL A 38 2.92 4.39 2.83
CA VAL A 38 2.01 4.47 1.68
C VAL A 38 1.03 5.62 1.87
N GLU A 39 0.53 5.77 3.09
CA GLU A 39 -0.48 6.78 3.41
C GLU A 39 -0.30 7.24 4.87
N THR A 40 -0.58 8.51 5.12
CA THR A 40 -0.68 9.11 6.46
C THR A 40 -2.00 9.84 6.56
N TRP A 41 -2.68 9.77 7.70
CA TRP A 41 -3.93 10.45 7.95
C TRP A 41 -3.96 11.10 9.33
N ASP A 42 -4.57 12.28 9.38
CA ASP A 42 -4.74 13.06 10.61
C ASP A 42 -6.13 12.84 11.25
N THR A 43 -7.07 12.25 10.53
CA THR A 43 -8.43 12.03 11.02
C THR A 43 -8.48 10.89 12.04
N ALA A 44 -9.23 11.08 13.13
CA ALA A 44 -9.50 10.05 14.14
C ALA A 44 -10.51 8.98 13.64
N SER A 45 -10.34 8.51 12.41
CA SER A 45 -11.13 7.46 11.78
C SER A 45 -10.36 6.14 11.79
N LYS A 46 -11.02 5.05 12.17
CA LYS A 46 -10.36 3.73 12.21
C LYS A 46 -10.21 3.19 10.79
N ARG A 47 -8.97 2.94 10.37
CA ARG A 47 -8.62 2.37 9.06
C ARG A 47 -8.05 0.98 9.21
N VAL A 48 -8.40 0.09 8.27
CA VAL A 48 -7.83 -1.26 8.15
C VAL A 48 -7.41 -1.48 6.71
N TYR A 49 -6.20 -1.97 6.51
CA TYR A 49 -5.60 -2.20 5.21
C TYR A 49 -5.48 -3.70 4.94
N ARG A 50 -5.88 -4.12 3.75
CA ARG A 50 -5.68 -5.48 3.25
C ARG A 50 -4.83 -5.41 1.99
N CYS A 51 -3.72 -6.16 1.95
CA CYS A 51 -2.95 -6.33 0.72
C CYS A 51 -3.78 -7.09 -0.31
N VAL A 52 -3.95 -6.52 -1.50
CA VAL A 52 -4.66 -7.12 -2.64
C VAL A 52 -3.66 -7.66 -3.64
N LEU A 53 -2.62 -6.88 -3.93
CA LEU A 53 -1.55 -7.23 -4.86
C LEU A 53 -0.19 -6.94 -4.22
N THR A 54 0.75 -7.86 -4.37
CA THR A 54 2.17 -7.61 -4.09
C THR A 54 2.94 -7.61 -5.40
N PRO A 55 3.92 -6.70 -5.57
CA PRO A 55 4.73 -6.68 -6.77
C PRO A 55 5.55 -7.97 -6.85
N ASP A 56 5.54 -8.62 -8.02
CA ASP A 56 6.43 -9.74 -8.28
C ASP A 56 7.86 -9.22 -8.36
N ARG A 57 8.69 -9.62 -7.39
CA ARG A 57 10.13 -9.35 -7.37
C ARG A 57 10.95 -10.64 -7.54
N ALA A 58 10.30 -11.74 -7.89
CA ALA A 58 10.97 -13.02 -8.07
C ALA A 58 11.86 -13.00 -9.33
N TYR A 59 11.48 -12.22 -10.34
CA TYR A 59 12.24 -12.07 -11.56
C TYR A 59 13.13 -10.82 -11.54
N VAL A 60 14.44 -11.01 -11.39
CA VAL A 60 15.40 -9.92 -11.60
C VAL A 60 15.47 -9.63 -13.10
N PRO A 61 15.27 -8.39 -13.56
CA PRO A 61 15.40 -8.06 -14.98
C PRO A 61 16.82 -8.39 -15.45
N VAL A 62 16.92 -9.29 -16.42
CA VAL A 62 18.18 -9.63 -17.08
C VAL A 62 18.53 -8.46 -18.01
N PRO A 63 19.73 -7.85 -17.91
CA PRO A 63 20.12 -6.79 -18.82
C PRO A 63 20.11 -7.31 -20.25
N ALA A 64 19.56 -6.52 -21.18
CA ALA A 64 19.58 -6.87 -22.60
C ALA A 64 21.04 -7.02 -23.06
N PRO A 65 21.35 -8.02 -23.91
CA PRO A 65 22.68 -8.14 -24.49
C PRO A 65 23.04 -6.87 -25.30
N PRO A 66 24.34 -6.50 -25.37
CA PRO A 66 24.77 -5.37 -26.17
C PRO A 66 24.37 -5.58 -27.64
N ALA A 67 23.98 -4.49 -28.31
CA ALA A 67 23.70 -4.49 -29.74
C ALA A 67 24.95 -4.89 -30.54
N PRO A 68 24.79 -5.57 -31.70
CA PRO A 68 25.91 -6.01 -32.55
C PRO A 68 26.70 -4.84 -33.15
#